data_AF-A0AAU0QIG9-F1
#
_entry.id   AF-A0AAU0QIG9-F1
#
_cell.length_a   1.000
_cell.length_b   1.000
_cell.length_c   1.000
_cell.angle_alpha   90.00
_cell.angle_beta   90.00
_cell.angle_gamma   90.00
#
_symmetry.space_group_name_H-M   'P 1'
#
loop_
_entity.id
_entity.type
_entity.pdbx_description
1 polymer ?
#
loop_
_entity_poly.entity_id
_entity_poly.type
_entity_poly.pdbx_seq_one_letter_code
_entity_poly.pdbx_strand_id
1 'polypeptide(L)'
;MTWSKLSKTQATAALREAHGTARVRCAGTDYWLATWQENVTAKEIEAALRLRLELPAFDEYLLGYANKQMVLPEHLRDNVLTRNGLSWPWVMEGGVAVAGLRAT
;
A
#
# COMPACT_ATOMS: atom_id res chain seq x y z
N MET A 1 10.59 -2.40 -11.34
CA MET A 1 10.89 -0.95 -11.18
C MET A 1 10.39 -0.52 -9.81
N THR A 2 11.20 0.21 -9.05
CA THR A 2 10.82 0.79 -7.75
C THR A 2 9.90 2.00 -7.97
N TRP A 3 8.98 2.28 -7.04
CA TRP A 3 8.03 3.39 -7.16
C TRP A 3 8.72 4.76 -7.39
N SER A 4 9.82 5.01 -6.68
CA SER A 4 10.60 6.25 -6.77
C SER A 4 11.61 6.29 -7.93
N LYS A 5 11.73 5.22 -8.73
CA LYS A 5 12.79 5.03 -9.74
C LYS A 5 14.23 5.10 -9.20
N LEU A 6 14.42 5.15 -7.88
CA LEU A 6 15.75 5.08 -7.29
C LEU A 6 16.33 3.69 -7.48
N SER A 7 17.62 3.63 -7.81
CA SER A 7 18.40 2.41 -7.72
C SER A 7 18.53 1.95 -6.26
N LYS A 8 18.83 0.66 -6.06
CA LYS A 8 19.08 0.10 -4.73
C LYS A 8 20.19 0.87 -4.00
N THR A 9 21.25 1.27 -4.72
CA THR A 9 22.36 2.05 -4.16
C THR A 9 21.90 3.42 -3.68
N GLN A 10 21.15 4.16 -4.50
CA GLN A 10 20.62 5.47 -4.12
C GLN A 10 19.68 5.37 -2.92
N ALA A 11 18.76 4.39 -2.92
CA ALA A 11 17.84 4.18 -1.80
C ALA A 11 18.57 3.80 -0.50
N THR A 12 19.61 2.97 -0.59
CA THR A 12 20.42 2.56 0.57
C THR A 12 21.22 3.75 1.13
N ALA A 13 21.81 4.57 0.26
CA ALA A 13 22.52 5.77 0.68
C ALA A 13 21.57 6.76 1.37
N ALA A 14 20.41 7.03 0.76
CA ALA A 14 19.40 7.92 1.34
C ALA A 14 18.88 7.42 2.69
N LEU A 15 18.66 6.11 2.85
CA LEU A 15 18.20 5.53 4.10
C LEU A 15 19.23 5.65 5.24
N ARG A 16 20.53 5.61 4.95
CA ARG A 16 21.59 5.78 5.97
C ARG A 16 21.60 7.19 6.58
N GLU A 17 21.30 8.19 5.76
CA GLU A 17 21.23 9.59 6.16
C GLU A 17 19.84 10.00 6.68
N ALA A 18 18.85 9.10 6.56
CA ALA A 18 17.48 9.41 6.96
C ALA A 18 17.34 9.45 8.48
N HIS A 19 16.80 10.55 9.00
CA HIS A 19 16.38 10.68 10.38
C HIS A 19 14.86 10.49 10.50
N GLY A 20 14.39 10.14 11.70
CA GLY A 20 12.96 9.94 11.94
C GLY A 20 12.39 8.70 11.24
N THR A 21 13.21 7.68 11.01
CA THR A 21 12.75 6.36 10.56
C THR A 21 13.05 5.29 11.60
N ALA A 22 12.16 4.31 11.71
CA ALA A 22 12.28 3.16 12.59
C ALA A 22 12.16 1.87 11.77
N ARG A 23 12.97 0.86 12.12
CA ARG A 23 12.90 -0.47 11.52
C ARG A 23 11.89 -1.32 12.29
N VAL A 24 10.94 -1.92 11.57
CA VAL A 24 9.89 -2.77 12.14
C VAL A 24 9.86 -4.11 11.41
N ARG A 25 9.66 -5.21 12.14
CA ARG A 25 9.49 -6.54 11.54
C ARG A 25 8.01 -6.90 11.48
N CYS A 26 7.52 -7.21 10.29
CA CYS A 26 6.13 -7.63 10.05
C CYS A 26 6.11 -8.84 9.12
N ALA A 27 5.39 -9.90 9.50
CA ALA A 27 5.28 -11.15 8.72
C ALA A 27 6.65 -11.71 8.24
N GLY A 28 7.68 -11.62 9.08
CA GLY A 28 9.03 -12.10 8.76
C GLY A 28 9.86 -11.20 7.85
N THR A 29 9.32 -10.07 7.40
CA THR A 29 9.99 -9.07 6.56
C THR A 29 10.28 -7.81 7.37
N ASP A 30 11.45 -7.22 7.16
CA ASP A 30 11.81 -5.95 7.79
C ASP A 30 11.38 -4.78 6.91
N TYR A 31 10.70 -3.81 7.52
CA TYR A 31 10.21 -2.58 6.91
C TYR A 31 10.82 -1.37 7.61
N TRP A 32 10.82 -0.24 6.90
CA TRP A 32 11.17 1.06 7.46
C TRP A 32 9.94 1.94 7.44
N LEU A 33 9.59 2.49 8.61
CA LEU A 33 8.46 3.40 8.81
C LEU A 33 8.97 4.71 9.38
N ALA A 34 8.16 5.75 9.31
CA ALA A 34 8.47 7.01 9.98
C ALA A 34 8.22 6.86 11.50
N THR A 35 9.10 7.41 12.34
CA THR A 35 9.02 7.27 13.81
C THR A 35 7.74 7.84 14.41
N TRP A 36 7.08 8.80 13.75
CA TRP A 36 5.79 9.31 14.22
C TRP A 36 4.72 8.21 14.32
N GLN A 37 4.85 7.13 13.54
CA GLN A 37 3.91 6.00 13.57
C GLN A 37 3.95 5.22 14.90
N GLU A 38 5.00 5.37 15.70
CA GLU A 38 5.05 4.80 17.06
C GLU A 38 3.97 5.38 17.98
N ASN A 39 3.51 6.59 17.68
CA ASN A 39 2.45 7.27 18.44
C ASN A 39 1.04 6.98 17.91
N VAL A 40 0.91 6.18 16.84
CA VAL A 40 -0.40 5.76 16.32
C VAL A 40 -0.98 4.74 17.29
N THR A 41 -2.09 5.10 17.91
CA THR A 41 -2.76 4.28 18.92
C THR A 41 -3.56 3.13 18.31
N ALA A 42 -3.77 2.08 19.09
CA ALA A 42 -4.65 0.98 18.68
C ALA A 42 -6.05 1.46 18.27
N LYS A 43 -6.59 2.47 18.97
CA LYS A 43 -7.90 3.08 18.66
C LYS A 43 -7.92 3.76 17.29
N GLU A 44 -6.84 4.45 16.91
CA GLU A 44 -6.71 5.07 15.59
C GLU A 44 -6.58 4.02 14.49
N ILE A 45 -5.81 2.94 14.74
CA ILE A 45 -5.72 1.80 13.81
C ILE A 45 -7.09 1.17 13.61
N GLU A 46 -7.81 0.87 14.69
CA GLU A 46 -9.16 0.32 14.62
C GLU A 46 -10.13 1.27 13.88
N ALA A 47 -10.01 2.58 14.09
CA ALA A 47 -10.80 3.56 13.36
C ALA A 47 -10.49 3.55 11.86
N ALA A 48 -9.22 3.49 11.48
CA ALA A 48 -8.80 3.38 10.09
C ALA A 48 -9.29 2.09 9.43
N LEU A 49 -9.24 0.96 10.14
CA LEU A 49 -9.70 -0.34 9.63
C LEU A 49 -11.22 -0.42 9.43
N ARG A 50 -12.01 0.41 10.13
CA ARG A 50 -13.46 0.54 9.92
C ARG A 50 -13.84 1.36 8.69
N LEU A 51 -12.89 2.04 8.05
CA LEU A 51 -13.17 2.81 6.86
C LEU A 51 -13.56 1.89 5.69
N ARG A 52 -14.60 2.31 4.98
CA ARG A 52 -14.97 1.80 3.67
C ARG A 52 -14.86 2.95 2.67
N LEU A 53 -13.95 2.83 1.71
CA LEU A 53 -13.64 3.91 0.77
C LEU A 53 -13.83 3.43 -0.67
N GLU A 54 -14.48 4.25 -1.49
CA GLU A 54 -14.40 4.13 -2.94
C GLU A 54 -13.16 4.89 -3.41
N LEU A 55 -12.23 4.17 -4.01
CA LEU A 55 -10.97 4.71 -4.49
C LEU A 55 -10.97 4.77 -6.02
N PRO A 56 -10.39 5.83 -6.61
CA PRO A 56 -10.35 5.97 -8.05
C PRO A 56 -9.45 4.93 -8.71
N ALA A 57 -9.57 4.82 -10.03
CA ALA A 57 -8.54 4.13 -10.82
C ALA A 57 -7.16 4.78 -10.56
N PHE A 58 -6.11 3.95 -10.56
CA PHE A 58 -4.73 4.39 -10.33
C PHE A 58 -4.48 5.07 -8.97
N ASP A 59 -5.32 4.81 -7.96
CA ASP A 59 -5.12 5.34 -6.61
C ASP A 59 -3.76 4.90 -5.99
N GLU A 60 -3.12 5.82 -5.27
CA GLU A 60 -1.79 5.61 -4.68
C GLU A 60 -1.78 4.55 -3.59
N TYR A 61 -2.89 4.32 -2.89
CA TYR A 61 -2.99 3.25 -1.89
C TYR A 61 -2.68 1.90 -2.53
N LEU A 62 -3.21 1.64 -3.73
CA LEU A 62 -2.92 0.42 -4.47
C LEU A 62 -1.53 0.49 -5.13
N LEU A 63 -1.18 1.61 -5.76
CA LEU A 63 0.04 1.73 -6.55
C LEU A 63 1.32 1.72 -5.70
N GLY A 64 1.26 2.19 -4.45
CA GLY A 64 2.39 2.25 -3.52
C GLY A 64 2.97 0.89 -3.11
N TYR A 65 2.14 -0.16 -3.08
CA TYR A 65 2.63 -1.50 -2.71
C TYR A 65 3.41 -2.16 -3.85
N ALA A 66 4.69 -2.48 -3.64
CA ALA A 66 5.45 -3.27 -4.61
C ALA A 66 4.83 -4.67 -4.82
N ASN A 67 4.37 -5.32 -3.75
CA ASN A 67 3.59 -6.55 -3.81
C ASN A 67 2.08 -6.23 -3.70
N LYS A 68 1.39 -6.26 -4.84
CA LYS A 68 -0.05 -5.96 -4.92
C LYS A 68 -0.93 -6.97 -4.17
N GLN A 69 -0.47 -8.20 -3.95
CA GLN A 69 -1.25 -9.23 -3.25
C GLN A 69 -1.53 -8.87 -1.78
N MET A 70 -0.80 -7.90 -1.22
CA MET A 70 -1.06 -7.39 0.14
C MET A 70 -2.40 -6.62 0.25
N VAL A 71 -2.87 -6.04 -0.86
CA VAL A 71 -4.05 -5.17 -0.87
C VAL A 71 -5.10 -5.63 -1.88
N LEU A 72 -4.70 -6.32 -2.94
CA LEU A 72 -5.58 -6.75 -4.02
C LEU A 72 -5.62 -8.28 -4.10
N PRO A 73 -6.70 -8.93 -3.62
CA PRO A 73 -6.93 -10.36 -3.80
C PRO A 73 -6.98 -10.75 -5.28
N GLU A 74 -6.46 -11.93 -5.62
CA GLU A 74 -6.32 -12.38 -7.02
C GLU A 74 -7.67 -12.46 -7.75
N HIS A 75 -8.75 -12.85 -7.08
CA HIS A 75 -10.09 -12.94 -7.69
C HIS A 75 -10.67 -11.58 -8.11
N LEU A 76 -10.14 -10.47 -7.60
CA LEU A 76 -10.53 -9.10 -8.00
C LEU A 76 -9.55 -8.46 -8.99
N ARG A 77 -8.45 -9.15 -9.33
CA ARG A 77 -7.34 -8.58 -10.11
C ARG A 77 -7.84 -7.90 -11.39
N ASP A 78 -8.56 -8.62 -12.24
CA ASP A 78 -8.98 -8.12 -13.55
C ASP A 78 -10.08 -7.05 -13.50
N ASN A 79 -10.70 -6.86 -12.33
CA ASN A 79 -11.73 -5.83 -12.09
C ASN A 79 -11.19 -4.56 -11.42
N VAL A 80 -9.95 -4.58 -10.94
CA VAL A 80 -9.34 -3.45 -10.20
C VAL A 80 -8.03 -2.98 -10.84
N LEU A 81 -7.10 -3.90 -11.09
CA LEU A 81 -5.84 -3.60 -11.75
C LEU A 81 -5.41 -4.84 -12.54
N THR A 82 -5.51 -4.77 -13.85
CA THR A 82 -5.16 -5.88 -14.73
C THR A 82 -3.64 -6.10 -14.78
N ARG A 83 -3.20 -7.25 -15.31
CA ARG A 83 -1.77 -7.56 -15.46
C ARG A 83 -1.06 -6.66 -16.47
N ASN A 84 -1.77 -6.13 -17.46
CA ASN A 84 -1.26 -5.15 -18.42
C ASN A 84 -1.36 -3.69 -17.92
N GLY A 85 -1.76 -3.46 -16.66
CA GLY A 85 -1.67 -2.15 -16.02
C GLY A 85 -2.88 -1.24 -16.19
N LEU A 86 -4.02 -1.74 -16.67
CA LEU A 86 -5.28 -0.98 -16.65
C LEU A 86 -5.86 -1.02 -15.24
N SER A 87 -6.22 0.14 -14.70
CA SER A 87 -6.84 0.26 -13.38
C SER A 87 -8.25 0.79 -13.48
N TRP A 88 -9.12 0.31 -12.60
CA TRP A 88 -10.52 0.71 -12.47
C TRP A 88 -10.80 1.20 -11.05
N PRO A 89 -11.83 2.03 -10.83
CA PRO A 89 -12.26 2.38 -9.49
C PRO A 89 -12.65 1.13 -8.69
N TRP A 90 -12.47 1.16 -7.38
CA TRP A 90 -12.59 -0.02 -6.52
C TRP A 90 -12.99 0.37 -5.09
N VAL A 91 -13.41 -0.61 -4.31
CA VAL A 91 -13.79 -0.40 -2.91
C VAL A 91 -12.78 -1.06 -1.98
N MET A 92 -12.27 -0.28 -1.03
CA MET A 92 -11.42 -0.73 0.06
C MET A 92 -12.22 -0.88 1.36
N GLU A 93 -12.00 -1.96 2.08
CA GLU A 93 -12.48 -2.18 3.45
C GLU A 93 -11.42 -2.93 4.24
N GLY A 94 -11.15 -2.54 5.50
CA GLY A 94 -10.12 -3.20 6.32
C GLY A 94 -8.70 -3.13 5.73
N GLY A 95 -8.44 -2.18 4.84
CA GLY A 95 -7.16 -2.02 4.14
C GLY A 95 -6.95 -2.93 2.92
N VAL A 96 -7.98 -3.65 2.47
CA VAL A 96 -7.92 -4.53 1.29
C VAL A 96 -9.06 -4.25 0.32
N ALA A 97 -8.85 -4.55 -0.95
CA ALA A 97 -9.87 -4.47 -1.97
C ALA A 97 -10.94 -5.53 -1.75
N VAL A 98 -12.21 -5.12 -1.76
CA VAL A 98 -13.38 -5.99 -1.61
C VAL A 98 -14.31 -5.99 -2.83
N ALA A 99 -14.20 -5.00 -3.71
CA ALA A 99 -14.95 -4.94 -4.98
C ALA A 99 -14.23 -4.09 -6.02
N GLY A 100 -14.42 -4.40 -7.30
CA GLY A 100 -14.13 -3.50 -8.41
C GLY A 100 -15.41 -2.81 -8.89
N LEU A 101 -15.29 -1.57 -9.36
CA LEU A 101 -16.39 -0.73 -9.85
C LEU A 101 -16.31 -0.56 -11.38
N ARG A 102 -15.66 -1.50 -12.07
CA ARG A 102 -15.57 -1.51 -13.52
C ARG A 102 -16.98 -1.62 -14.11
N ALA A 103 -17.37 -0.62 -14.90
CA ALA A 103 -18.60 -0.70 -15.67
C ALA A 103 -18.51 -1.87 -16.67
N THR A 104 -19.53 -2.72 -16.69
CA THR A 104 -19.72 -3.80 -17.66
C THR A 104 -20.09 -3.27 -19.03
#